data_AF-N6TSG0-F1
#
_entry.id   AF-N6TSG0-F1
#
_cell.length_a   1.000
_cell.length_b   1.000
_cell.length_c   1.000
_cell.angle_alpha   90.00
_cell.angle_beta   90.00
_cell.angle_gamma   90.00
#
_symmetry.space_group_name_H-M   'P 1'
#
loop_
_entity.id
_entity.type
_entity.pdbx_description
1 polymer ?
#
loop_
_entity_poly.entity_id
_entity_poly.type
_entity_poly.pdbx_seq_one_letter_code
_entity_poly.pdbx_strand_id
1 'polypeptide(L)'
;MLKVPAFSGSFQWPAPATTSSKLMRGLVAAGHDVTMISCYPMKDVPKNGKYTDIVLDGFAERHFEMVFKMNLFEFQNQGILQVMYHMSYLTIRDTNDTFHHPKVRQLLASNQQFDAVIVEQFWNDALKVFAHIYSCPLIVLSSMGPNPWVNPTVGNPQPVSYVPHLLSGDFSRDLSIWNRATNMVAYLLEYLVTQFITLPANEKIMHQAFPNSPPLYDIYTNVLLNSHTSLYPALPTVPNIVEIGGLFIDPPKKLPDNIQKFLDSATDGAIYFSMGSNLKSKDIPPERRQILLNVLGKLKMKVLWKFEEDLPGRPANVMIRSWLPQQDILAHPNIKLFITHGGLLSTTETVYHGVPILALPVFGDQSSNADRAVYNGYGLKLHYNDPNFSEELLEKLILELLNNPKYRKN
;
A
#
# COMPACT_ATOMS: atom_id res chain seq x y z
N MET A 1 -25.79 15.79 4.55
CA MET A 1 -24.91 15.29 5.63
C MET A 1 -25.11 13.78 5.65
N LEU A 2 -24.08 12.99 5.35
CA LEU A 2 -24.16 11.52 5.27
C LEU A 2 -23.66 10.89 6.57
N LYS A 3 -24.27 9.79 6.99
CA LYS A 3 -23.80 8.87 8.03
C LYS A 3 -23.17 7.66 7.37
N VAL A 4 -21.89 7.40 7.63
CA VAL A 4 -21.13 6.36 6.92
C VAL A 4 -20.39 5.47 7.93
N PRO A 5 -20.67 4.15 8.00
CA PRO A 5 -19.78 3.19 8.60
C PRO A 5 -18.72 2.79 7.57
N ALA A 6 -17.46 2.88 7.98
CA ALA A 6 -16.33 2.52 7.14
C ALA A 6 -15.52 1.39 7.79
N PHE A 7 -15.15 0.40 6.99
CA PHE A 7 -14.39 -0.78 7.42
C PHE A 7 -13.03 -0.78 6.73
N SER A 8 -11.95 -0.78 7.50
CA SER A 8 -10.61 -1.05 6.94
C SER A 8 -10.46 -2.55 6.71
N GLY A 9 -10.37 -2.99 5.47
CA GLY A 9 -10.41 -4.41 5.13
C GLY A 9 -9.11 -5.16 5.33
N SER A 10 -8.02 -4.43 5.14
CA SER A 10 -6.67 -4.83 5.52
C SER A 10 -6.37 -4.25 6.89
N PHE A 11 -7.25 -4.53 7.85
CA PHE A 11 -7.26 -4.15 9.27
C PHE A 11 -5.87 -3.96 9.91
N GLN A 12 -4.92 -4.75 9.43
CA GLN A 12 -3.59 -4.95 9.97
C GLN A 12 -2.49 -4.11 9.29
N TRP A 13 -2.64 -3.73 8.02
CA TRP A 13 -1.55 -3.15 7.21
C TRP A 13 -1.58 -1.60 7.21
N PRO A 14 -0.45 -0.91 7.52
CA PRO A 14 -0.44 0.56 7.65
C PRO A 14 -0.75 1.36 6.38
N ALA A 15 -0.32 0.89 5.19
CA ALA A 15 -0.49 1.65 3.95
C ALA A 15 -1.97 1.73 3.50
N PRO A 16 -2.71 0.61 3.42
CA PRO A 16 -4.16 0.67 3.19
C PRO A 16 -4.91 1.49 4.26
N ALA A 17 -4.55 1.31 5.54
CA ALA A 17 -5.13 2.08 6.64
C ALA A 17 -4.93 3.60 6.47
N THR A 18 -3.81 4.02 5.87
CA THR A 18 -3.54 5.44 5.56
C THR A 18 -4.51 5.98 4.51
N THR A 19 -4.75 5.23 3.44
CA THR A 19 -5.68 5.63 2.35
C THR A 19 -7.12 5.73 2.90
N SER A 20 -7.56 4.70 3.61
CA SER A 20 -8.86 4.66 4.28
C SER A 20 -9.04 5.82 5.27
N SER A 21 -8.04 6.05 6.14
CA SER A 21 -8.06 7.14 7.13
C SER A 21 -8.14 8.53 6.48
N LYS A 22 -7.43 8.74 5.37
CA LYS A 22 -7.45 10.02 4.62
C LYS A 22 -8.80 10.28 3.98
N LEU A 23 -9.42 9.28 3.37
CA LEU A 23 -10.77 9.39 2.86
C LEU A 23 -11.77 9.73 3.97
N MET A 24 -11.72 9.02 5.09
CA MET A 24 -12.63 9.27 6.22
C MET A 24 -12.45 10.67 6.80
N ARG A 25 -11.21 11.13 6.94
CA ARG A 25 -10.90 12.50 7.36
C ARG A 25 -11.51 13.54 6.41
N GLY A 26 -11.39 13.32 5.10
CA GLY A 26 -12.02 14.18 4.09
C GLY A 26 -13.53 14.27 4.26
N LEU A 27 -14.20 13.13 4.48
CA LEU A 27 -15.64 13.09 4.73
C LEU A 27 -16.05 13.86 6.00
N VAL A 28 -15.32 13.69 7.11
CA VAL A 28 -15.59 14.46 8.35
C VAL A 28 -15.35 15.95 8.13
N ALA A 29 -14.28 16.33 7.43
CA ALA A 29 -14.00 17.73 7.11
C ALA A 29 -15.09 18.37 6.23
N ALA A 30 -15.71 17.59 5.36
CA ALA A 30 -16.87 17.98 4.55
C ALA A 30 -18.20 18.01 5.33
N GLY A 31 -18.19 17.72 6.64
CA GLY A 31 -19.36 17.78 7.51
C GLY A 31 -20.22 16.52 7.46
N HIS A 32 -19.62 15.35 7.24
CA HIS A 32 -20.30 14.06 7.36
C HIS A 32 -20.05 13.41 8.72
N ASP A 33 -20.96 12.50 9.09
CA ASP A 33 -20.90 11.69 10.30
C ASP A 33 -20.28 10.33 9.95
N VAL A 34 -19.06 10.08 10.41
CA VAL A 34 -18.31 8.87 10.07
C VAL A 34 -18.16 7.98 11.30
N THR A 35 -18.51 6.70 11.16
CA THR A 35 -18.22 5.65 12.14
C THR A 35 -17.15 4.73 11.55
N MET A 36 -15.92 4.79 12.05
CA MET A 36 -14.83 3.97 11.54
C MET A 36 -14.66 2.70 12.36
N ILE A 37 -14.63 1.55 11.70
CA ILE A 37 -14.27 0.25 12.26
C ILE A 37 -12.87 -0.10 11.74
N SER A 38 -11.88 -0.02 12.63
CA SER A 38 -10.46 -0.17 12.29
C SER A 38 -9.65 -0.68 13.48
N CYS A 39 -8.38 -1.03 13.24
CA CYS A 39 -7.46 -1.42 14.32
C CYS A 39 -6.62 -0.25 14.84
N TYR A 40 -6.69 0.90 14.16
CA TYR A 40 -5.91 2.08 14.49
C TYR A 40 -6.85 3.27 14.67
N PRO A 41 -6.87 3.92 15.85
CA PRO A 41 -7.70 5.09 16.07
C PRO A 41 -7.22 6.27 15.20
N MET A 42 -8.15 7.12 14.77
CA MET A 42 -7.78 8.33 14.03
C MET A 42 -7.27 9.41 14.98
N LYS A 43 -6.06 9.90 14.71
CA LYS A 43 -5.50 11.07 15.40
C LYS A 43 -5.98 12.36 14.73
N ASP A 44 -6.08 13.46 15.49
CA ASP A 44 -6.36 14.81 14.98
C ASP A 44 -7.64 14.95 14.14
N VAL A 45 -8.77 14.38 14.61
CA VAL A 45 -10.05 14.38 13.88
C VAL A 45 -10.52 15.81 13.52
N PRO A 46 -10.97 16.07 12.27
CA PRO A 46 -11.56 17.36 11.89
C PRO A 46 -12.81 17.69 12.69
N LYS A 47 -13.06 18.98 12.95
CA LYS A 47 -14.17 19.44 13.82
C LYS A 47 -15.49 19.69 13.09
N ASN A 48 -15.50 19.67 11.76
CA ASN A 48 -16.65 20.08 10.96
C ASN A 48 -17.76 19.01 10.87
N GLY A 49 -17.50 17.78 11.31
CA GLY A 49 -18.45 16.66 11.32
C GLY A 49 -18.28 15.80 12.58
N LYS A 50 -19.06 14.72 12.68
CA LYS A 50 -18.94 13.75 13.78
C LYS A 50 -18.06 12.59 13.38
N TYR A 51 -17.20 12.13 14.28
CA TYR A 51 -16.39 10.93 14.10
C TYR A 51 -16.54 10.01 15.29
N THR A 52 -16.81 8.74 15.03
CA THR A 52 -16.92 7.68 16.03
C THR A 52 -15.92 6.58 15.68
N ASP A 53 -14.97 6.30 16.57
CA ASP A 53 -14.01 5.21 16.41
C ASP A 53 -14.51 3.93 17.10
N ILE A 54 -14.58 2.84 16.34
CA ILE A 54 -14.77 1.47 16.81
C ILE A 54 -13.45 0.73 16.59
N VAL A 55 -12.58 0.82 17.60
CA VAL A 55 -11.27 0.17 17.57
C VAL A 55 -11.41 -1.32 17.84
N LEU A 56 -10.94 -2.15 16.90
CA LEU A 56 -10.84 -3.61 17.00
C LEU A 56 -9.57 -3.97 17.78
N ASP A 57 -9.69 -4.06 19.10
CA ASP A 57 -8.55 -4.27 20.00
C ASP A 57 -7.90 -5.65 19.75
N GLY A 58 -6.57 -5.70 19.81
CA GLY A 58 -5.79 -6.94 19.64
C GLY A 58 -5.49 -7.32 18.18
N PHE A 59 -6.12 -6.70 17.18
CA PHE A 59 -5.89 -7.03 15.77
C PHE A 59 -4.55 -6.49 15.26
N ALA A 60 -4.24 -5.23 15.57
CA ALA A 60 -2.97 -4.61 15.19
C ALA A 60 -1.79 -5.29 15.89
N GLU A 61 -1.96 -5.67 17.16
CA GLU A 61 -0.95 -6.37 17.96
C GLU A 61 -0.66 -7.75 17.39
N ARG A 62 -1.70 -8.55 17.05
CA ARG A 62 -1.52 -9.86 16.39
C ARG A 62 -0.78 -9.74 15.07
N HIS A 63 -1.08 -8.72 14.27
CA HIS A 63 -0.35 -8.47 13.04
C HIS A 63 1.10 -8.10 13.30
N PHE A 64 1.34 -7.17 14.22
CA PHE A 64 2.67 -6.73 14.58
C PHE A 64 3.52 -7.91 15.05
N GLU A 65 2.97 -8.78 15.92
CA GLU A 65 3.65 -10.00 16.36
C GLU A 65 3.98 -10.94 15.20
N MET A 66 3.06 -11.12 14.24
CA MET A 66 3.28 -11.94 13.06
C MET A 66 4.41 -11.37 12.19
N VAL A 67 4.32 -10.09 11.82
CA VAL A 67 5.33 -9.40 11.01
C VAL A 67 6.67 -9.37 11.72
N PHE A 68 6.70 -9.16 13.03
CA PHE A 68 7.93 -9.13 13.83
C PHE A 68 8.62 -10.51 13.87
N LYS A 69 7.85 -11.60 13.87
CA LYS A 69 8.37 -12.97 13.83
C LYS A 69 8.83 -13.40 12.43
N MET A 70 8.49 -12.64 11.39
CA MET A 70 8.81 -12.98 10.01
C MET A 70 9.96 -12.10 9.49
N ASN A 71 10.95 -12.74 8.86
CA ASN A 71 11.89 -12.01 8.04
C ASN A 71 11.23 -11.69 6.69
N LEU A 72 10.73 -10.47 6.51
CA LEU A 72 10.07 -10.06 5.26
C LEU A 72 11.00 -10.12 4.03
N PHE A 73 12.33 -10.07 4.23
CA PHE A 73 13.30 -10.26 3.15
C PHE A 73 13.34 -11.72 2.64
N GLU A 74 12.83 -12.68 3.40
CA GLU A 74 12.71 -14.09 3.00
C GLU A 74 11.33 -14.43 2.42
N PHE A 75 10.37 -13.50 2.47
CA PHE A 75 8.97 -13.75 2.12
C PHE A 75 8.78 -14.19 0.65
N GLN A 76 9.60 -13.66 -0.25
CA GLN A 76 9.62 -14.02 -1.67
C GLN A 76 9.99 -15.49 -1.96
N ASN A 77 10.56 -16.21 -0.99
CA ASN A 77 10.90 -17.63 -1.16
C ASN A 77 9.66 -18.54 -1.03
N GLN A 78 8.49 -17.97 -0.70
CA GLN A 78 7.25 -18.73 -0.60
C GLN A 78 6.58 -18.93 -1.96
N GLY A 79 5.95 -20.09 -2.15
CA GLY A 79 5.18 -20.37 -3.36
C GLY A 79 3.92 -19.50 -3.43
N ILE A 80 3.55 -19.07 -4.65
CA ILE A 80 2.38 -18.21 -4.91
C ILE A 80 1.09 -18.72 -4.24
N LEU A 81 0.81 -20.03 -4.32
CA LEU A 81 -0.38 -20.65 -3.71
C LEU A 81 -0.34 -20.61 -2.18
N GLN A 82 0.84 -20.76 -1.59
CA GLN A 82 1.01 -20.68 -0.14
C GLN A 82 0.71 -19.26 0.36
N VAL A 83 1.20 -18.24 -0.36
CA VAL A 83 0.91 -16.84 -0.07
C VAL A 83 -0.59 -16.56 -0.19
N MET A 84 -1.22 -16.96 -1.31
CA MET A 84 -2.66 -16.77 -1.52
C MET A 84 -3.52 -17.43 -0.43
N TYR A 85 -3.20 -18.68 -0.08
CA TYR A 85 -3.91 -19.44 0.95
C TYR A 85 -3.75 -18.79 2.32
N HIS A 86 -2.52 -18.40 2.68
CA HIS A 86 -2.24 -17.75 3.96
C HIS A 86 -2.97 -16.41 4.09
N MET A 87 -2.92 -15.57 3.06
CA MET A 87 -3.61 -14.28 3.04
C MET A 87 -5.13 -14.44 3.10
N SER A 88 -5.69 -15.40 2.37
CA SER A 88 -7.11 -15.72 2.44
C SER A 88 -7.50 -16.17 3.85
N TYR A 89 -6.74 -17.09 4.45
CA TYR A 89 -7.02 -17.58 5.80
C TYR A 89 -7.02 -16.46 6.85
N LEU A 90 -6.01 -15.59 6.82
CA LEU A 90 -5.91 -14.47 7.76
C LEU A 90 -7.08 -13.50 7.63
N THR A 91 -7.41 -13.09 6.40
CA THR A 91 -8.48 -12.12 6.12
C THR A 91 -9.87 -12.68 6.46
N ILE A 92 -10.12 -13.97 6.18
CA ILE A 92 -11.36 -14.66 6.58
C ILE A 92 -11.47 -14.72 8.11
N ARG A 93 -10.39 -15.08 8.80
CA ARG A 93 -10.37 -15.11 10.28
C ARG A 93 -10.67 -13.72 10.85
N ASP A 94 -9.96 -12.69 10.40
CA ASP A 94 -10.13 -11.34 10.92
C ASP A 94 -11.53 -10.77 10.61
N THR A 95 -12.10 -11.12 9.46
CA THR A 95 -13.48 -10.78 9.12
C THR A 95 -14.48 -11.44 10.06
N ASN A 96 -14.30 -12.73 10.35
CA ASN A 96 -15.13 -13.45 11.32
C ASN A 96 -14.99 -12.87 12.74
N ASP A 97 -13.77 -12.56 13.17
CA ASP A 97 -13.52 -11.92 14.47
C ASP A 97 -14.18 -10.53 14.53
N THR A 98 -14.19 -9.78 13.43
CA THR A 98 -14.87 -8.48 13.33
C THR A 98 -16.37 -8.61 13.58
N PHE A 99 -17.03 -9.62 12.98
CA PHE A 99 -18.45 -9.88 13.24
C PHE A 99 -18.74 -10.19 14.70
N HIS A 100 -17.81 -10.84 15.40
CA HIS A 100 -17.99 -11.24 16.80
C HIS A 100 -17.43 -10.23 17.81
N HIS A 101 -16.78 -9.16 17.34
CA HIS A 101 -16.17 -8.17 18.22
C HIS A 101 -17.24 -7.44 19.06
N PRO A 102 -17.08 -7.30 20.39
CA PRO A 102 -18.11 -6.73 21.26
C PRO A 102 -18.57 -5.33 20.83
N LYS A 103 -17.64 -4.46 20.43
CA LYS A 103 -17.99 -3.10 19.97
C LYS A 103 -18.77 -3.09 18.64
N VAL A 104 -18.53 -4.08 17.76
CA VAL A 104 -19.27 -4.21 16.49
C VAL A 104 -20.67 -4.76 16.77
N ARG A 105 -20.80 -5.74 17.67
CA ARG A 105 -22.10 -6.24 18.15
C ARG A 105 -22.92 -5.13 18.83
N GLN A 106 -22.28 -4.25 19.58
CA GLN A 106 -22.92 -3.08 20.17
C GLN A 106 -23.43 -2.10 19.11
N LEU A 107 -22.63 -1.81 18.07
CA LEU A 107 -23.07 -0.97 16.96
C LEU A 107 -24.31 -1.57 16.27
N LEU A 108 -24.27 -2.87 15.96
CA LEU A 108 -25.38 -3.59 15.35
C LEU A 108 -26.66 -3.54 16.20
N ALA A 109 -26.54 -3.48 17.54
CA ALA A 109 -27.67 -3.35 18.46
C ALA A 109 -28.13 -1.89 18.69
N SER A 110 -27.40 -0.88 18.20
CA SER A 110 -27.61 0.53 18.55
C SER A 110 -28.77 1.22 17.82
N ASN A 111 -29.49 0.51 16.94
CA ASN A 111 -30.50 1.06 16.02
C ASN A 111 -30.00 2.23 15.14
N GLN A 112 -28.69 2.44 15.07
CA GLN A 112 -28.08 3.49 14.26
C GLN A 112 -28.30 3.21 12.77
N GLN A 113 -28.70 4.25 12.05
CA GLN A 113 -28.93 4.22 10.61
C GLN A 113 -27.79 4.90 9.86
N PHE A 114 -27.55 4.45 8.63
CA PHE A 114 -26.47 4.93 7.78
C PHE A 114 -26.95 5.16 6.35
N ASP A 115 -26.32 6.10 5.65
CA ASP A 115 -26.69 6.51 4.30
C ASP A 115 -25.85 5.81 3.21
N ALA A 116 -24.68 5.28 3.57
CA ALA A 116 -23.83 4.46 2.71
C ALA A 116 -22.83 3.67 3.57
N VAL A 117 -22.35 2.52 3.10
CA VAL A 117 -21.29 1.71 3.73
C VAL A 117 -20.03 1.73 2.87
N ILE A 118 -18.87 2.00 3.48
CA ILE A 118 -17.58 1.93 2.79
C ILE A 118 -16.80 0.71 3.30
N VAL A 119 -16.43 -0.21 2.41
CA VAL A 119 -15.60 -1.38 2.74
C VAL A 119 -14.31 -1.33 1.93
N GLU A 120 -13.17 -1.25 2.60
CA GLU A 120 -11.90 -1.50 1.93
C GLU A 120 -11.80 -3.00 1.57
N GLN A 121 -11.58 -3.31 0.29
CA GLN A 121 -11.60 -4.67 -0.24
C GLN A 121 -10.22 -5.33 -0.20
N PHE A 122 -10.13 -6.44 0.55
CA PHE A 122 -8.92 -7.24 0.72
C PHE A 122 -9.26 -8.69 1.17
N TRP A 123 -9.77 -9.52 0.24
CA TRP A 123 -10.22 -10.92 0.49
C TRP A 123 -11.28 -11.10 1.60
N ASN A 124 -12.03 -10.05 1.90
CA ASN A 124 -12.92 -9.89 3.05
C ASN A 124 -14.37 -9.62 2.61
N ASP A 125 -14.80 -10.25 1.53
CA ASP A 125 -16.11 -10.04 0.89
C ASP A 125 -17.30 -10.13 1.85
N ALA A 126 -17.20 -10.92 2.92
CA ALA A 126 -18.25 -11.02 3.92
C ALA A 126 -18.60 -9.68 4.58
N LEU A 127 -17.67 -8.73 4.71
CA LEU A 127 -17.95 -7.39 5.26
C LEU A 127 -18.96 -6.59 4.43
N LYS A 128 -19.19 -6.95 3.17
CA LYS A 128 -20.20 -6.30 2.32
C LYS A 128 -21.62 -6.46 2.87
N VAL A 129 -21.86 -7.45 3.73
CA VAL A 129 -23.14 -7.70 4.40
C VAL A 129 -23.65 -6.48 5.18
N PHE A 130 -22.76 -5.60 5.66
CA PHE A 130 -23.18 -4.39 6.38
C PHE A 130 -24.02 -3.43 5.51
N ALA A 131 -23.82 -3.41 4.18
CA ALA A 131 -24.68 -2.66 3.27
C ALA A 131 -26.12 -3.20 3.27
N HIS A 132 -26.29 -4.51 3.36
CA HIS A 132 -27.60 -5.14 3.49
C HIS A 132 -28.22 -4.87 4.87
N ILE A 133 -27.45 -5.05 5.95
CA ILE A 133 -27.90 -4.84 7.33
C ILE A 133 -28.44 -3.42 7.54
N TYR A 134 -27.74 -2.41 7.02
CA TYR A 134 -28.16 -1.01 7.11
C TYR A 134 -29.04 -0.55 5.95
N SER A 135 -29.33 -1.44 4.98
CA SER A 135 -30.16 -1.15 3.81
C SER A 135 -29.72 0.11 3.05
N CYS A 136 -28.41 0.25 2.83
CA CYS A 136 -27.81 1.43 2.19
C CYS A 136 -26.80 1.03 1.09
N PRO A 137 -26.47 1.93 0.14
CA PRO A 137 -25.48 1.67 -0.90
C PRO A 137 -24.12 1.24 -0.36
N LEU A 138 -23.47 0.31 -1.08
CA LEU A 138 -22.08 -0.11 -0.84
C LEU A 138 -21.12 0.70 -1.71
N ILE A 139 -20.01 1.11 -1.10
CA ILE A 139 -18.84 1.66 -1.76
C ILE A 139 -17.65 0.79 -1.38
N VAL A 140 -17.02 0.18 -2.38
CA VAL A 140 -15.77 -0.56 -2.20
C VAL A 140 -14.61 0.41 -2.34
N LEU A 141 -13.71 0.42 -1.37
CA LEU A 141 -12.43 1.12 -1.45
C LEU A 141 -11.32 0.12 -1.79
N SER A 142 -10.48 0.41 -2.77
CA SER A 142 -9.27 -0.36 -3.02
C SER A 142 -8.05 0.49 -2.77
N SER A 143 -7.15 0.00 -1.92
CA SER A 143 -5.87 0.67 -1.62
C SER A 143 -4.84 0.57 -2.75
N MET A 144 -5.18 -0.07 -3.86
CA MET A 144 -4.35 -0.19 -5.06
C MET A 144 -5.17 -0.05 -6.34
N GLY A 145 -4.51 -0.03 -7.50
CA GLY A 145 -5.17 -0.03 -8.80
C GLY A 145 -5.92 -1.34 -9.14
N PRO A 146 -6.41 -1.46 -10.39
CA PRO A 146 -7.25 -2.59 -10.82
C PRO A 146 -6.58 -3.94 -10.53
N ASN A 147 -7.35 -4.88 -9.96
CA ASN A 147 -6.83 -6.17 -9.49
C ASN A 147 -7.93 -7.27 -9.53
N PRO A 148 -7.54 -8.56 -9.42
CA PRO A 148 -8.47 -9.69 -9.54
C PRO A 148 -9.59 -9.75 -8.49
N TRP A 149 -9.44 -9.12 -7.33
CA TRP A 149 -10.46 -9.16 -6.27
C TRP A 149 -11.42 -7.96 -6.29
N VAL A 150 -11.07 -6.85 -6.94
CA VAL A 150 -11.95 -5.68 -7.10
C VAL A 150 -12.65 -5.68 -8.45
N ASN A 151 -11.95 -6.02 -9.53
CA ASN A 151 -12.49 -5.92 -10.89
C ASN A 151 -13.81 -6.69 -11.09
N PRO A 152 -13.96 -7.94 -10.59
CA PRO A 152 -15.21 -8.68 -10.73
C PRO A 152 -16.40 -8.03 -10.03
N THR A 153 -16.18 -7.22 -8.99
CA THR A 153 -17.26 -6.60 -8.19
C THR A 153 -18.08 -5.57 -8.98
N VAL A 154 -17.53 -5.06 -10.08
CA VAL A 154 -18.17 -4.08 -10.96
C VAL A 154 -18.10 -4.49 -12.44
N GLY A 155 -17.72 -5.74 -12.72
CA GLY A 155 -17.56 -6.23 -14.09
C GLY A 155 -16.45 -5.54 -14.89
N ASN A 156 -15.42 -5.00 -14.22
CA ASN A 156 -14.29 -4.37 -14.90
C ASN A 156 -13.45 -5.44 -15.61
N PRO A 157 -13.12 -5.30 -16.91
CA PRO A 157 -12.32 -6.28 -17.60
C PRO A 157 -10.86 -6.24 -17.11
N GLN A 158 -10.23 -7.42 -17.02
CA GLN A 158 -8.81 -7.55 -16.70
C GLN A 158 -8.09 -8.38 -17.77
N PRO A 159 -7.63 -7.74 -18.87
CA PRO A 159 -6.98 -8.46 -19.96
C PRO A 159 -5.59 -8.97 -19.55
N VAL A 160 -5.51 -10.28 -19.30
CA VAL A 160 -4.26 -10.98 -18.91
C VAL A 160 -3.17 -10.95 -19.97
N SER A 161 -3.46 -10.50 -21.19
CA SER A 161 -2.48 -10.40 -22.28
C SER A 161 -1.54 -9.20 -22.16
N TYR A 162 -1.93 -8.15 -21.42
CA TYR A 162 -1.12 -6.94 -21.27
C TYR A 162 -1.23 -6.26 -19.90
N VAL A 163 -2.16 -6.67 -19.04
CA VAL A 163 -2.23 -6.23 -17.63
C VAL A 163 -1.49 -7.28 -16.79
N PRO A 164 -0.28 -6.98 -16.29
CA PRO A 164 0.45 -7.95 -15.52
C PRO A 164 -0.16 -8.12 -14.13
N HIS A 165 -0.20 -9.37 -13.68
CA HIS A 165 -0.83 -9.86 -12.48
C HIS A 165 0.11 -9.62 -11.31
N LEU A 166 -0.43 -9.21 -10.15
CA LEU A 166 0.37 -8.84 -8.98
C LEU A 166 1.44 -9.87 -8.57
N LEU A 167 1.22 -11.13 -8.94
CA LEU A 167 2.06 -12.27 -8.57
C LEU A 167 2.85 -12.87 -9.75
N SER A 168 2.85 -12.26 -10.94
CA SER A 168 3.57 -12.77 -12.13
C SER A 168 5.03 -12.32 -12.25
N GLY A 169 5.51 -11.43 -11.36
CA GLY A 169 6.93 -11.09 -11.20
C GLY A 169 7.52 -10.10 -12.23
N ASP A 170 7.12 -10.19 -13.50
CA ASP A 170 7.50 -9.26 -14.58
C ASP A 170 6.32 -8.39 -14.99
N PHE A 171 6.47 -7.07 -14.85
CA PHE A 171 5.43 -6.07 -15.12
C PHE A 171 5.81 -5.10 -16.24
N SER A 172 6.75 -5.50 -17.10
CA SER A 172 7.09 -4.73 -18.30
C SER A 172 5.89 -4.60 -19.25
N ARG A 173 5.77 -3.46 -19.94
CA ARG A 173 4.69 -3.20 -20.91
C ARG A 173 4.70 -4.20 -22.07
N ASP A 174 5.90 -4.64 -22.47
CA ASP A 174 6.10 -5.57 -23.58
C ASP A 174 6.27 -7.00 -23.08
N LEU A 175 5.18 -7.56 -22.52
CA LEU A 175 5.17 -8.96 -22.10
C LEU A 175 5.42 -9.86 -23.32
N SER A 176 6.52 -10.62 -23.27
CA SER A 176 6.79 -11.71 -24.21
C SER A 176 5.66 -12.75 -24.17
N ILE A 177 5.54 -13.61 -25.19
CA ILE A 177 4.53 -14.68 -25.19
C ILE A 177 4.59 -15.55 -23.91
N TRP A 178 5.80 -15.77 -23.39
CA TRP A 178 6.03 -16.52 -22.16
C TRP A 178 5.58 -15.74 -20.92
N ASN A 179 5.87 -14.45 -20.84
CA ASN A 179 5.39 -13.61 -19.76
C ASN A 179 3.86 -13.56 -19.73
N ARG A 180 3.22 -13.45 -20.91
CA ARG A 180 1.75 -13.51 -21.03
C ARG A 180 1.19 -14.85 -20.57
N ALA A 181 1.86 -15.97 -20.89
CA ALA A 181 1.46 -17.29 -20.43
C ALA A 181 1.57 -17.42 -18.90
N THR A 182 2.70 -17.01 -18.31
CA THR A 182 2.88 -16.96 -16.85
C THR A 182 1.85 -16.08 -16.18
N ASN A 183 1.55 -14.93 -16.79
CA ASN A 183 0.54 -14.00 -16.31
C ASN A 183 -0.86 -14.62 -16.28
N MET A 184 -1.24 -15.30 -17.36
CA MET A 184 -2.49 -16.02 -17.46
C MET A 184 -2.58 -17.14 -16.41
N VAL A 185 -1.51 -17.92 -16.22
CA VAL A 185 -1.48 -18.97 -15.18
C VAL A 185 -1.64 -18.36 -13.78
N ALA A 186 -0.93 -17.29 -13.46
CA ALA A 186 -1.05 -16.62 -12.16
C ALA A 186 -2.48 -16.12 -11.91
N TYR A 187 -3.09 -15.48 -12.93
CA TYR A 187 -4.49 -15.06 -12.88
C TYR A 187 -5.45 -16.22 -12.68
N LEU A 188 -5.29 -17.32 -13.42
CA LEU A 188 -6.16 -18.49 -13.30
C LEU A 188 -6.04 -19.13 -11.91
N LEU A 189 -4.83 -19.24 -11.37
CA LEU A 189 -4.63 -19.75 -10.00
C LEU A 189 -5.32 -18.85 -8.98
N GLU A 190 -5.16 -17.53 -9.07
CA GLU A 190 -5.83 -16.60 -8.16
C GLU A 190 -7.35 -16.68 -8.28
N TYR A 191 -7.86 -16.75 -9.51
CA TYR A 191 -9.28 -16.89 -9.79
C TYR A 191 -9.84 -18.18 -9.17
N LEU A 192 -9.16 -19.31 -9.36
CA LEU A 192 -9.56 -20.59 -8.77
C LEU A 192 -9.55 -20.56 -7.24
N VAL A 193 -8.49 -20.02 -6.62
CA VAL A 193 -8.42 -19.87 -5.16
C VAL A 193 -9.58 -18.98 -4.68
N THR A 194 -9.84 -17.87 -5.36
CA THR A 194 -10.91 -16.94 -4.98
C THR A 194 -12.28 -17.61 -5.07
N GLN A 195 -12.58 -18.27 -6.19
CA GLN A 195 -13.89 -18.87 -6.46
C GLN A 195 -14.17 -20.10 -5.60
N PHE A 196 -13.17 -20.94 -5.35
CA PHE A 196 -13.37 -22.24 -4.68
C PHE A 196 -12.95 -22.26 -3.22
N ILE A 197 -12.19 -21.26 -2.75
CA ILE A 197 -11.71 -21.21 -1.36
C ILE A 197 -12.18 -19.92 -0.68
N THR A 198 -11.82 -18.75 -1.21
CA THR A 198 -12.01 -17.47 -0.51
C THR A 198 -13.49 -17.07 -0.42
N LEU A 199 -14.22 -17.07 -1.54
CA LEU A 199 -15.62 -16.66 -1.57
C LEU A 199 -16.54 -17.62 -0.81
N PRO A 200 -16.45 -18.96 -0.96
CA PRO A 200 -17.25 -19.89 -0.16
C PRO A 200 -16.99 -19.78 1.34
N ALA A 201 -15.74 -19.52 1.74
CA ALA A 201 -15.41 -19.32 3.15
C ALA A 201 -15.97 -18.00 3.70
N ASN A 202 -15.92 -16.92 2.92
CA ASN A 202 -16.57 -15.65 3.26
C ASN A 202 -18.10 -15.80 3.38
N GLU A 203 -18.73 -16.47 2.43
CA GLU A 203 -20.17 -16.73 2.44
C GLU A 203 -20.58 -17.55 3.67
N LYS A 204 -19.80 -18.58 4.02
CA LYS A 204 -20.01 -19.38 5.23
C LYS A 204 -19.96 -18.54 6.51
N ILE A 205 -18.91 -17.74 6.73
CA ILE A 205 -18.82 -16.93 7.96
C ILE A 205 -19.89 -15.84 8.01
N MET A 206 -20.28 -15.30 6.85
CA MET A 206 -21.35 -14.32 6.72
C MET A 206 -22.68 -14.92 7.17
N HIS A 207 -23.12 -16.05 6.61
CA HIS A 207 -24.39 -16.68 6.97
C HIS A 207 -24.39 -17.24 8.41
N GLN A 208 -23.24 -17.64 8.94
CA GLN A 208 -23.12 -18.00 10.35
C GLN A 208 -23.38 -16.82 11.27
N ALA A 209 -22.87 -15.63 10.92
CA ALA A 209 -23.08 -14.41 11.69
C ALA A 209 -24.46 -13.76 11.43
N PHE A 210 -24.98 -13.91 10.21
CA PHE A 210 -26.19 -13.26 9.70
C PHE A 210 -26.99 -14.23 8.79
N PRO A 211 -27.79 -15.15 9.36
CA PRO A 211 -28.45 -16.20 8.57
C PRO A 211 -29.38 -15.72 7.44
N ASN A 212 -29.90 -14.50 7.54
CA ASN A 212 -30.83 -13.92 6.57
C ASN A 212 -30.15 -13.04 5.50
N SER A 213 -28.82 -12.96 5.47
CA SER A 213 -28.12 -12.15 4.46
C SER A 213 -28.31 -12.72 3.05
N PRO A 214 -28.31 -11.89 2.00
CA PRO A 214 -28.32 -12.36 0.62
C PRO A 214 -26.97 -13.03 0.27
N PRO A 215 -26.91 -13.76 -0.85
CA PRO A 215 -25.63 -14.20 -1.44
C PRO A 215 -24.69 -13.01 -1.69
N LEU A 216 -23.38 -13.23 -1.56
CA LEU A 216 -22.37 -12.17 -1.72
C LEU A 216 -22.41 -11.48 -3.09
N TYR A 217 -22.80 -12.22 -4.14
CA TYR A 217 -22.83 -11.74 -5.51
C TYR A 217 -23.93 -10.70 -5.79
N ASP A 218 -24.96 -10.61 -4.96
CA ASP A 218 -26.11 -9.71 -5.18
C ASP A 218 -25.88 -8.29 -4.62
N ILE A 219 -24.69 -8.00 -4.10
CA ILE A 219 -24.37 -6.72 -3.46
C ILE A 219 -23.70 -5.78 -4.48
N TYR A 220 -24.51 -4.96 -5.15
CA TYR A 220 -24.05 -3.93 -6.10
C TYR A 220 -23.19 -2.86 -5.41
N THR A 221 -22.20 -2.33 -6.14
CA THR A 221 -21.22 -1.39 -5.56
C THR A 221 -20.72 -0.34 -6.55
N ASN A 222 -20.15 0.73 -5.99
CA ASN A 222 -19.22 1.64 -6.67
C ASN A 222 -17.82 1.42 -6.08
N VAL A 223 -16.77 1.58 -6.89
CA VAL A 223 -15.39 1.35 -6.47
C VAL A 223 -14.62 2.66 -6.46
N LEU A 224 -14.06 3.00 -5.31
CA LEU A 224 -13.01 4.02 -5.17
C LEU A 224 -11.66 3.32 -5.29
N LEU A 225 -10.87 3.70 -6.28
CA LEU A 225 -9.65 3.00 -6.66
C LEU A 225 -8.43 3.89 -6.41
N ASN A 226 -7.46 3.43 -5.62
CA ASN A 226 -6.19 4.14 -5.40
C ASN A 226 -5.26 3.97 -6.61
N SER A 227 -5.69 4.51 -7.74
CA SER A 227 -4.93 4.61 -8.99
C SER A 227 -5.07 6.01 -9.57
N HIS A 228 -4.15 6.36 -10.46
CA HIS A 228 -4.19 7.59 -11.22
C HIS A 228 -3.55 7.31 -12.59
N THR A 229 -4.06 7.95 -13.64
CA THR A 229 -3.56 7.79 -15.02
C THR A 229 -2.07 8.14 -15.18
N SER A 230 -1.50 8.96 -14.29
CA SER A 230 -0.06 9.27 -14.27
C SER A 230 0.83 8.13 -13.76
N LEU A 231 0.26 7.17 -13.03
CA LEU A 231 1.00 6.07 -12.40
C LEU A 231 0.77 4.74 -13.10
N TYR A 232 -0.44 4.55 -13.65
CA TYR A 232 -0.84 3.31 -14.30
C TYR A 232 -0.84 3.49 -15.82
N PRO A 233 -0.56 2.41 -16.59
CA PRO A 233 -0.78 2.43 -18.02
C PRO A 233 -2.28 2.64 -18.34
N ALA A 234 -2.60 2.86 -19.60
CA ALA A 234 -3.99 2.86 -20.05
C ALA A 234 -4.64 1.50 -19.74
N LEU A 235 -5.50 1.47 -18.73
CA LEU A 235 -6.25 0.30 -18.30
C LEU A 235 -7.73 0.53 -18.60
N PRO A 236 -8.48 -0.52 -18.94
CA PRO A 236 -9.91 -0.40 -19.08
C PRO A 236 -10.53 -0.13 -17.69
N THR A 237 -11.43 0.85 -17.65
CA THR A 237 -12.22 1.20 -16.47
C THR A 237 -13.69 1.33 -16.87
N VAL A 238 -14.57 0.83 -16.02
CA VAL A 238 -16.02 0.99 -16.15
C VAL A 238 -16.50 2.22 -15.38
N PRO A 239 -17.68 2.80 -15.71
CA PRO A 239 -18.19 4.01 -15.04
C PRO A 239 -18.34 3.92 -13.53
N ASN A 240 -18.49 2.71 -12.99
CA ASN A 240 -18.61 2.46 -11.54
C ASN A 240 -17.26 2.50 -10.81
N ILE A 241 -16.15 2.77 -11.51
CA ILE A 241 -14.82 2.96 -10.93
C ILE A 241 -14.48 4.45 -10.93
N VAL A 242 -14.18 4.98 -9.74
CA VAL A 242 -13.68 6.34 -9.54
C VAL A 242 -12.25 6.27 -9.01
N GLU A 243 -11.32 6.81 -9.79
CA GLU A 243 -9.92 6.91 -9.39
C GLU A 243 -9.72 8.02 -8.34
N ILE A 244 -9.08 7.68 -7.22
CA ILE A 244 -8.79 8.58 -6.10
C ILE A 244 -7.29 8.56 -5.72
N GLY A 245 -6.43 8.13 -6.64
CA GLY A 245 -4.99 8.09 -6.43
C GLY A 245 -4.42 9.44 -6.00
N GLY A 246 -3.60 9.43 -4.95
CA GLY A 246 -2.98 10.65 -4.41
C GLY A 246 -3.80 11.38 -3.34
N LEU A 247 -5.03 10.93 -3.01
CA LEU A 247 -5.87 11.49 -1.94
C LEU A 247 -5.16 11.61 -0.58
N PHE A 248 -4.15 10.77 -0.34
CA PHE A 248 -3.40 10.72 0.92
C PHE A 248 -2.22 11.70 0.97
N ILE A 249 -1.92 12.42 -0.11
CA ILE A 249 -0.86 13.42 -0.18
C ILE A 249 -1.39 14.74 0.41
N ASP A 250 -0.74 15.24 1.46
CA ASP A 250 -1.01 16.54 2.05
C ASP A 250 -0.13 17.63 1.41
N PRO A 251 -0.56 18.91 1.47
CA PRO A 251 0.35 20.03 1.26
C PRO A 251 1.56 19.93 2.20
N PRO A 252 2.79 20.21 1.71
CA PRO A 252 3.99 20.14 2.53
C PRO A 252 3.92 21.01 3.78
N LYS A 253 4.37 20.45 4.90
CA LYS A 253 4.50 21.12 6.19
C LYS A 253 5.97 21.43 6.47
N LYS A 254 6.21 22.31 7.45
CA LYS A 254 7.57 22.61 7.91
C LYS A 254 8.19 21.34 8.52
N LEU A 255 9.38 20.98 8.03
CA LEU A 255 10.16 19.89 8.60
C LEU A 255 10.62 20.22 10.04
N PRO A 256 10.81 19.21 10.89
CA PRO A 256 11.51 19.38 12.17
C PRO A 256 12.87 20.07 11.96
N ASP A 257 13.22 21.02 12.84
CA ASP A 257 14.36 21.92 12.63
C ASP A 257 15.70 21.20 12.41
N ASN A 258 15.90 20.02 13.02
CA ASN A 258 17.11 19.23 12.83
C ASN A 258 17.19 18.61 11.42
N ILE A 259 16.07 18.19 10.85
CA ILE A 259 15.98 17.66 9.48
C ILE A 259 16.07 18.81 8.48
N GLN A 260 15.35 19.90 8.73
CA GLN A 260 15.38 21.11 7.88
C GLN A 260 16.81 21.62 7.73
N LYS A 261 17.51 21.89 8.84
CA LYS A 261 18.91 22.36 8.82
C LYS A 261 19.85 21.38 8.10
N PHE A 262 19.62 20.07 8.26
CA PHE A 262 20.44 19.06 7.60
C PHE A 262 20.27 19.12 6.08
N LEU A 263 19.03 19.19 5.58
CA LEU A 263 18.72 19.27 4.15
C LEU A 263 19.08 20.64 3.55
N ASP A 264 18.89 21.75 4.26
CA ASP A 264 19.25 23.10 3.80
C ASP A 264 20.75 23.22 3.53
N SER A 265 21.57 22.56 4.35
CA SER A 265 23.03 22.55 4.18
C SER A 265 23.54 21.48 3.21
N ALA A 266 22.66 20.83 2.44
CA ALA A 266 23.01 19.85 1.41
C ALA A 266 23.30 20.54 0.06
N THR A 267 24.45 21.20 -0.06
CA THR A 267 24.84 21.98 -1.27
C THR A 267 24.95 21.12 -2.53
N ASP A 268 25.45 19.89 -2.41
CA ASP A 268 25.53 18.91 -3.49
C ASP A 268 24.20 18.14 -3.70
N GLY A 269 23.15 18.52 -2.96
CA GLY A 269 21.89 17.80 -2.89
C GLY A 269 21.86 16.71 -1.83
N ALA A 270 20.69 16.11 -1.68
CA ALA A 270 20.42 15.06 -0.71
C ALA A 270 19.67 13.87 -1.33
N ILE A 271 19.95 12.69 -0.77
CA ILE A 271 19.28 11.42 -1.05
C ILE A 271 18.41 11.09 0.15
N TYR A 272 17.15 10.75 -0.09
CA TYR A 272 16.29 10.15 0.92
C TYR A 272 16.28 8.62 0.74
N PHE A 273 16.36 7.87 1.83
CA PHE A 273 16.32 6.40 1.80
C PHE A 273 15.31 5.87 2.83
N SER A 274 14.29 5.15 2.35
CA SER A 274 13.28 4.49 3.20
C SER A 274 12.79 3.17 2.59
N MET A 275 12.81 2.10 3.39
CA MET A 275 12.23 0.80 3.03
C MET A 275 10.74 0.69 3.40
N GLY A 276 10.09 1.80 3.79
CA GLY A 276 8.69 1.82 4.21
C GLY A 276 8.50 1.51 5.70
N SER A 277 7.27 1.17 6.10
CA SER A 277 6.90 0.95 7.50
C SER A 277 7.15 -0.47 7.99
N ASN A 278 6.92 -1.46 7.13
CA ASN A 278 6.92 -2.88 7.51
C ASN A 278 8.31 -3.51 7.30
N LEU A 279 8.96 -3.17 6.19
CA LEU A 279 10.31 -3.61 5.90
C LEU A 279 11.29 -2.67 6.60
N LYS A 280 11.77 -3.10 7.77
CA LYS A 280 12.67 -2.29 8.60
C LYS A 280 14.08 -2.32 8.02
N SER A 281 14.74 -1.17 7.98
CA SER A 281 16.10 -1.07 7.45
C SER A 281 17.13 -1.75 8.36
N LYS A 282 16.83 -1.87 9.67
CA LYS A 282 17.67 -2.64 10.60
C LYS A 282 17.79 -4.13 10.21
N ASP A 283 16.77 -4.67 9.56
CA ASP A 283 16.69 -6.08 9.19
C ASP A 283 17.32 -6.37 7.82
N ILE A 284 17.89 -5.36 7.15
CA ILE A 284 18.69 -5.54 5.94
C ILE A 284 19.93 -6.40 6.31
N PRO A 285 20.13 -7.58 5.67
CA PRO A 285 21.33 -8.38 5.80
C PRO A 285 22.64 -7.57 5.87
N PRO A 286 23.56 -7.93 6.79
CA PRO A 286 24.81 -7.17 7.00
C PRO A 286 25.62 -6.92 5.72
N GLU A 287 25.69 -7.91 4.82
CA GLU A 287 26.39 -7.80 3.53
C GLU A 287 25.79 -6.68 2.65
N ARG A 288 24.46 -6.68 2.46
CA ARG A 288 23.74 -5.65 1.70
C ARG A 288 23.85 -4.29 2.36
N ARG A 289 23.75 -4.25 3.69
CA ARG A 289 23.90 -3.01 4.47
C ARG A 289 25.30 -2.41 4.31
N GLN A 290 26.35 -3.23 4.28
CA GLN A 290 27.71 -2.76 4.07
C GLN A 290 27.91 -2.16 2.67
N ILE A 291 27.38 -2.81 1.63
CA ILE A 291 27.38 -2.28 0.26
C ILE A 291 26.70 -0.90 0.21
N LEU A 292 25.50 -0.78 0.81
CA LEU A 292 24.76 0.49 0.89
C LEU A 292 25.57 1.56 1.61
N LEU A 293 26.17 1.26 2.77
CA LEU A 293 26.99 2.21 3.52
C LEU A 293 28.22 2.67 2.75
N ASN A 294 28.92 1.74 2.09
CA ASN A 294 30.13 2.03 1.33
C ASN A 294 29.82 2.96 0.15
N VAL A 295 28.78 2.66 -0.62
CA VAL A 295 28.40 3.51 -1.77
C VAL A 295 27.86 4.85 -1.31
N LEU A 296 26.91 4.88 -0.37
CA LEU A 296 26.31 6.13 0.11
C LEU A 296 27.32 7.03 0.83
N GLY A 297 28.31 6.45 1.52
CA GLY A 297 29.38 7.17 2.19
C GLY A 297 30.41 7.82 1.26
N LYS A 298 30.57 7.30 0.03
CA LYS A 298 31.46 7.88 -1.00
C LYS A 298 30.89 9.15 -1.64
N LEU A 299 29.58 9.34 -1.58
CA LEU A 299 28.90 10.47 -2.20
C LEU A 299 29.12 11.76 -1.41
N LYS A 300 29.36 12.87 -2.12
CA LYS A 300 29.39 14.22 -1.51
C LYS A 300 28.03 14.66 -0.97
N MET A 301 26.97 14.05 -1.49
CA MET A 301 25.59 14.33 -1.11
C MET A 301 25.31 13.91 0.33
N LYS A 302 24.35 14.59 0.94
CA LYS A 302 23.80 14.15 2.23
C LYS A 302 22.82 13.02 2.03
N VAL A 303 22.76 12.11 2.99
CA VAL A 303 21.83 10.99 2.95
C VAL A 303 20.97 11.02 4.20
N LEU A 304 19.66 11.06 4.03
CA LEU A 304 18.70 10.94 5.11
C LEU A 304 18.06 9.55 5.03
N TRP A 305 18.36 8.69 5.99
CA TRP A 305 17.95 7.28 5.97
C TRP A 305 17.01 6.97 7.14
N LYS A 306 15.78 6.51 6.83
CA LYS A 306 14.89 5.91 7.83
C LYS A 306 15.48 4.59 8.32
N PHE A 307 15.93 4.56 9.57
CA PHE A 307 16.58 3.41 10.19
C PHE A 307 16.20 3.31 11.66
N GLU A 308 15.78 2.13 12.10
CA GLU A 308 15.07 1.94 13.38
C GLU A 308 15.99 1.87 14.61
N GLU A 309 17.26 1.52 14.44
CA GLU A 309 18.25 1.30 15.50
C GLU A 309 19.55 2.09 15.25
N ASP A 310 20.52 1.97 16.16
CA ASP A 310 21.86 2.50 15.91
C ASP A 310 22.53 1.79 14.72
N LEU A 311 23.32 2.55 13.96
CA LEU A 311 24.00 2.07 12.76
C LEU A 311 25.53 2.15 12.93
N PRO A 312 26.18 1.08 13.41
CA PRO A 312 27.64 1.02 13.48
C PRO A 312 28.26 1.23 12.11
N GLY A 313 29.35 2.00 12.05
CA GLY A 313 30.03 2.33 10.79
C GLY A 313 29.29 3.33 9.90
N ARG A 314 28.26 4.03 10.42
CA ARG A 314 27.54 5.08 9.69
C ARG A 314 28.49 6.19 9.20
N PRO A 315 28.54 6.47 7.89
CA PRO A 315 29.30 7.59 7.33
C PRO A 315 28.83 8.95 7.86
N ALA A 316 29.74 9.93 7.87
CA ALA A 316 29.46 11.27 8.41
C ALA A 316 28.36 12.03 7.63
N ASN A 317 28.21 11.77 6.33
CA ASN A 317 27.19 12.36 5.46
C ASN A 317 25.79 11.71 5.60
N VAL A 318 25.65 10.64 6.38
CA VAL A 318 24.39 9.91 6.55
C VAL A 318 23.73 10.28 7.88
N MET A 319 22.52 10.83 7.88
CA MET A 319 21.68 11.01 9.06
C MET A 319 20.65 9.88 9.13
N ILE A 320 20.54 9.22 10.29
CA ILE A 320 19.51 8.22 10.56
C ILE A 320 18.42 8.72 11.51
N ARG A 321 17.18 8.29 11.29
CA ARG A 321 16.05 8.45 12.22
C ARG A 321 15.10 7.27 12.10
N SER A 322 14.50 6.85 13.21
CA SER A 322 13.50 5.76 13.22
C SER A 322 12.18 6.15 12.53
N TRP A 323 11.85 7.45 12.53
CA TRP A 323 10.68 8.00 11.85
C TRP A 323 11.03 9.31 11.14
N LEU A 324 10.48 9.49 9.94
CA LEU A 324 10.74 10.64 9.08
C LEU A 324 9.45 11.10 8.37
N PRO A 325 9.19 12.42 8.29
CA PRO A 325 8.03 12.96 7.56
C PRO A 325 8.28 12.90 6.04
N GLN A 326 8.03 11.73 5.44
CA GLN A 326 8.40 11.42 4.06
C GLN A 326 7.87 12.43 3.02
N GLN A 327 6.58 12.78 3.05
CA GLN A 327 5.98 13.73 2.10
C GLN A 327 6.69 15.10 2.15
N ASP A 328 6.91 15.62 3.36
CA ASP A 328 7.58 16.91 3.57
C ASP A 328 9.06 16.86 3.13
N ILE A 329 9.73 15.71 3.30
CA ILE A 329 11.10 15.51 2.83
C ILE A 329 11.14 15.50 1.30
N LEU A 330 10.26 14.74 0.65
CA LEU A 330 10.21 14.65 -0.82
C LEU A 330 9.89 16.00 -1.46
N ALA A 331 9.13 16.87 -0.77
CA ALA A 331 8.88 18.24 -1.19
C ALA A 331 10.11 19.17 -1.10
N HIS A 332 11.16 18.79 -0.39
CA HIS A 332 12.31 19.64 -0.15
C HIS A 332 13.18 19.82 -1.41
N PRO A 333 13.56 21.05 -1.81
CA PRO A 333 14.22 21.32 -3.10
C PRO A 333 15.60 20.65 -3.27
N ASN A 334 16.28 20.35 -2.16
CA ASN A 334 17.56 19.67 -2.16
C ASN A 334 17.47 18.15 -2.32
N ILE A 335 16.29 17.54 -2.23
CA ILE A 335 16.14 16.12 -2.56
C ILE A 335 16.30 15.91 -4.07
N LYS A 336 17.23 15.03 -4.44
CA LYS A 336 17.53 14.70 -5.84
C LYS A 336 17.22 13.25 -6.21
N LEU A 337 17.16 12.37 -5.22
CA LEU A 337 16.91 10.95 -5.41
C LEU A 337 16.23 10.38 -4.17
N PHE A 338 15.27 9.48 -4.38
CA PHE A 338 14.68 8.67 -3.34
C PHE A 338 14.99 7.18 -3.58
N ILE A 339 15.76 6.59 -2.68
CA ILE A 339 15.96 5.14 -2.63
C ILE A 339 14.81 4.54 -1.82
N THR A 340 14.03 3.65 -2.42
CA THR A 340 12.80 3.14 -1.83
C THR A 340 12.60 1.67 -2.09
N HIS A 341 11.88 0.97 -1.21
CA HIS A 341 11.36 -0.37 -1.51
C HIS A 341 10.33 -0.40 -2.68
N GLY A 342 9.79 0.74 -3.11
CA GLY A 342 8.83 0.80 -4.21
C GLY A 342 7.36 0.57 -3.82
N GLY A 343 6.98 0.77 -2.56
CA GLY A 343 5.56 0.71 -2.16
C GLY A 343 4.70 1.79 -2.85
N LEU A 344 3.44 1.45 -3.16
CA LEU A 344 2.54 2.27 -3.99
C LEU A 344 2.37 3.72 -3.49
N LEU A 345 2.20 3.91 -2.18
CA LEU A 345 2.02 5.26 -1.64
C LEU A 345 3.29 6.11 -1.83
N SER A 346 4.45 5.51 -1.59
CA SER A 346 5.75 6.18 -1.72
C SER A 346 6.06 6.55 -3.17
N THR A 347 5.74 5.68 -4.13
CA THR A 347 5.92 5.97 -5.56
C THR A 347 4.94 7.04 -6.05
N THR A 348 3.74 7.11 -5.49
CA THR A 348 2.77 8.18 -5.81
C THR A 348 3.24 9.55 -5.27
N GLU A 349 3.74 9.61 -4.03
CA GLU A 349 4.32 10.84 -3.44
C GLU A 349 5.52 11.34 -4.24
N THR A 350 6.34 10.41 -4.70
CA THR A 350 7.51 10.66 -5.55
C THR A 350 7.12 11.35 -6.85
N VAL A 351 6.12 10.83 -7.56
CA VAL A 351 5.64 11.40 -8.81
C VAL A 351 5.03 12.78 -8.57
N TYR A 352 4.29 12.95 -7.47
CA TYR A 352 3.73 14.24 -7.09
C TYR A 352 4.82 15.32 -6.84
N HIS A 353 5.97 14.93 -6.28
CA HIS A 353 7.08 15.84 -5.99
C HIS A 353 8.17 15.89 -7.09
N GLY A 354 8.04 15.11 -8.16
CA GLY A 354 9.02 15.10 -9.27
C GLY A 354 10.42 14.66 -8.84
N VAL A 355 10.52 13.66 -7.96
CA VAL A 355 11.79 13.11 -7.48
C VAL A 355 12.08 11.76 -8.16
N PRO A 356 13.23 11.55 -8.80
CA PRO A 356 13.58 10.23 -9.33
C PRO A 356 13.71 9.16 -8.24
N ILE A 357 13.49 7.88 -8.59
CA ILE A 357 13.67 6.76 -7.64
C ILE A 357 14.67 5.70 -8.07
N LEU A 358 15.37 5.15 -7.07
CA LEU A 358 15.96 3.82 -7.15
C LEU A 358 15.10 2.87 -6.32
N ALA A 359 14.37 1.99 -6.98
CA ALA A 359 13.53 1.01 -6.33
C ALA A 359 14.31 -0.26 -5.99
N LEU A 360 14.26 -0.67 -4.72
CA LEU A 360 14.83 -1.89 -4.14
C LEU A 360 13.70 -2.83 -3.69
N PRO A 361 12.91 -3.39 -4.63
CA PRO A 361 11.76 -4.21 -4.28
C PRO A 361 12.18 -5.51 -3.56
N VAL A 362 11.34 -5.93 -2.62
CA VAL A 362 11.54 -7.13 -1.80
C VAL A 362 10.35 -8.09 -1.87
N PHE A 363 9.12 -7.60 -1.73
CA PHE A 363 7.93 -8.46 -1.75
C PHE A 363 6.65 -7.71 -2.15
N GLY A 364 5.58 -8.47 -2.41
CA GLY A 364 4.25 -7.92 -2.70
C GLY A 364 4.21 -7.10 -4.00
N ASP A 365 3.55 -5.95 -3.95
CA ASP A 365 3.34 -5.04 -5.09
C ASP A 365 4.59 -4.24 -5.50
N GLN A 366 5.65 -4.26 -4.68
CA GLN A 366 6.84 -3.43 -4.85
C GLN A 366 7.53 -3.60 -6.20
N SER A 367 7.73 -4.84 -6.67
CA SER A 367 8.37 -5.08 -7.97
C SER A 367 7.54 -4.52 -9.12
N SER A 368 6.21 -4.66 -9.04
CA SER A 368 5.27 -4.12 -10.04
C SER A 368 5.34 -2.60 -10.11
N ASN A 369 5.36 -1.94 -8.96
CA ASN A 369 5.48 -0.49 -8.91
C ASN A 369 6.84 -0.01 -9.40
N ALA A 370 7.92 -0.74 -9.09
CA ALA A 370 9.26 -0.46 -9.58
C ALA A 370 9.36 -0.57 -11.11
N ASP A 371 8.74 -1.60 -11.70
CA ASP A 371 8.68 -1.75 -13.16
C ASP A 371 7.92 -0.62 -13.83
N ARG A 372 6.81 -0.17 -13.23
CA ARG A 372 6.09 1.03 -13.71
C ARG A 372 6.97 2.28 -13.62
N ALA A 373 7.78 2.42 -12.58
CA ALA A 373 8.70 3.55 -12.45
C ALA A 373 9.80 3.57 -13.52
N VAL A 374 10.38 2.40 -13.80
CA VAL A 374 11.34 2.23 -14.90
C VAL A 374 10.67 2.53 -16.24
N TYR A 375 9.48 1.99 -16.44
CA TYR A 375 8.71 2.12 -17.68
C TYR A 375 8.34 3.59 -17.97
N ASN A 376 7.82 4.31 -16.98
CA ASN A 376 7.50 5.74 -17.09
C ASN A 376 8.76 6.61 -17.09
N GLY A 377 9.93 6.02 -16.84
CA GLY A 377 11.22 6.67 -17.01
C GLY A 377 11.57 7.66 -15.89
N TYR A 378 10.97 7.53 -14.70
CA TYR A 378 11.30 8.31 -13.51
C TYR A 378 12.13 7.53 -12.48
N GLY A 379 12.50 6.27 -12.78
CA GLY A 379 13.34 5.49 -11.87
C GLY A 379 14.10 4.34 -12.49
N LEU A 380 14.92 3.70 -11.66
CA LEU A 380 15.61 2.44 -11.93
C LEU A 380 15.23 1.40 -10.87
N LYS A 381 15.34 0.12 -11.23
CA LYS A 381 15.06 -1.02 -10.35
C LYS A 381 16.35 -1.81 -10.11
N LEU A 382 16.66 -2.10 -8.85
CA LEU A 382 17.65 -3.08 -8.44
C LEU A 382 16.99 -4.04 -7.46
N HIS A 383 16.68 -5.25 -7.91
CA HIS A 383 16.00 -6.22 -7.06
C HIS A 383 16.88 -6.57 -5.85
N TYR A 384 16.28 -6.68 -4.65
CA TYR A 384 17.06 -6.79 -3.42
C TYR A 384 17.97 -8.04 -3.35
N ASN A 385 17.51 -9.17 -3.90
CA ASN A 385 18.36 -10.35 -4.12
C ASN A 385 18.67 -10.63 -5.59
N ASP A 386 18.92 -9.56 -6.34
CA ASP A 386 19.77 -9.69 -7.52
C ASP A 386 21.13 -10.27 -7.07
N PRO A 387 21.58 -11.41 -7.64
CA PRO A 387 22.89 -11.99 -7.31
C PRO A 387 24.05 -11.05 -7.65
N ASN A 388 23.84 -10.08 -8.55
CA ASN A 388 24.82 -9.10 -8.97
C ASN A 388 24.76 -7.78 -8.19
N PHE A 389 23.92 -7.67 -7.16
CA PHE A 389 23.87 -6.48 -6.32
C PHE A 389 25.23 -6.30 -5.63
N SER A 390 26.02 -5.37 -6.16
CA SER A 390 27.38 -5.03 -5.74
C SER A 390 27.52 -3.53 -5.52
N GLU A 391 28.64 -3.09 -4.93
CA GLU A 391 28.96 -1.66 -4.80
C GLU A 391 29.00 -0.97 -6.16
N GLU A 392 29.67 -1.59 -7.14
CA GLU A 392 29.81 -1.04 -8.50
C GLU A 392 28.44 -0.84 -9.17
N LEU A 393 27.57 -1.85 -9.10
CA LEU A 393 26.25 -1.78 -9.71
C LEU A 393 25.39 -0.72 -9.03
N LEU A 394 25.37 -0.70 -7.69
CA LEU A 394 24.59 0.28 -6.93
C LEU A 394 25.07 1.71 -7.21
N GLU A 395 26.38 1.94 -7.20
CA GLU A 395 26.98 3.24 -7.49
C GLU A 395 26.64 3.69 -8.91
N LYS A 396 26.77 2.81 -9.90
CA LYS A 396 26.41 3.08 -11.30
C LYS A 396 24.95 3.53 -11.42
N LEU A 397 24.02 2.82 -10.79
CA LEU A 397 22.58 3.14 -10.86
C LEU A 397 22.25 4.47 -10.18
N ILE A 398 22.86 4.75 -9.02
CA ILE A 398 22.69 6.02 -8.32
C ILE A 398 23.22 7.18 -9.18
N LEU A 399 24.42 7.04 -9.74
CA LEU A 399 25.02 8.08 -10.58
C LEU A 399 24.24 8.30 -11.87
N GLU A 400 23.68 7.25 -12.48
CA GLU A 400 22.79 7.38 -13.65
C GLU A 400 21.56 8.24 -13.31
N LEU A 401 20.88 7.96 -12.20
CA LEU A 401 19.70 8.70 -11.78
C LEU A 401 20.00 10.18 -11.43
N LEU A 402 21.17 10.45 -10.85
CA LEU A 402 21.58 11.78 -10.46
C LEU A 402 22.06 12.63 -11.63
N ASN A 403 22.74 12.03 -12.61
CA ASN A 403 23.40 12.76 -13.70
C ASN A 403 22.55 12.81 -14.98
N ASN A 404 21.61 11.88 -15.17
CA ASN A 404 20.75 11.87 -16.35
C ASN A 404 19.45 12.66 -16.08
N PRO A 405 19.26 13.85 -16.69
CA PRO A 405 18.09 14.70 -16.41
C PRO A 405 16.77 14.08 -16.88
N LYS A 406 16.79 13.02 -17.71
CA LYS A 406 15.58 12.33 -18.16
C LYS A 406 14.69 11.91 -16.99
N TYR A 407 15.28 11.35 -15.93
CA TYR A 407 14.51 10.79 -14.82
C TYR A 407 13.76 11.83 -14.00
N ARG A 408 14.28 13.07 -13.96
CA ARG A 408 13.62 14.19 -13.25
C ARG A 408 12.61 14.93 -14.13
N LYS A 409 12.74 14.80 -15.45
CA LYS A 409 11.85 15.48 -16.43
C LYS A 409 10.60 14.67 -16.73
N ASN A 410 10.68 13.35 -16.68
CA ASN A 410 9.52 12.44 -16.67
C ASN A 410 8.91 12.41 -15.27
#